data_AF-A0A955KN02-F1
#
_entry.id   AF-A0A955KN02-F1
#
_cell.length_a   1.000
_cell.length_b   1.000
_cell.length_c   1.000
_cell.angle_alpha   90.00
_cell.angle_beta   90.00
_cell.angle_gamma   90.00
#
_symmetry.space_group_name_H-M   'P 1'
#
loop_
_entity.id
_entity.type
_entity.pdbx_description
1 polymer ?
#
loop_
_entity_poly.entity_id
_entity_poly.type
_entity_poly.pdbx_seq_one_letter_code
_entity_poly.pdbx_strand_id
1 'polypeptide(L)'
;MSKNQNKTKPIKISASQFVNGIENPTSRKEAKILMNLFKDTTKSKPVMWGNMIGFGSYHYNYDSGREGDFFATGFAMRKSGPTIYIMPGYVNYSNLLKDLGPHKLGKSCLYLKNLEGIDLTVLKKL
;
A
#
# COMPACT_ATOMS: atom_id res chain seq x y z
N MET A 1 -6.19 -2.52 -31.96
CA MET A 1 -6.78 -3.10 -30.72
C MET A 1 -5.85 -2.79 -29.55
N SER A 2 -6.12 -1.73 -28.79
CA SER A 2 -5.24 -1.32 -27.68
C SER A 2 -5.50 -2.25 -26.49
N LYS A 3 -4.66 -3.27 -26.28
CA LYS A 3 -4.74 -4.14 -25.10
C LYS A 3 -4.57 -3.25 -23.86
N ASN A 4 -5.64 -3.13 -23.08
CA ASN A 4 -5.77 -2.26 -21.91
C ASN A 4 -4.95 -2.83 -20.72
N GLN A 5 -3.64 -3.00 -20.93
CA GLN A 5 -2.74 -3.63 -19.98
C GLN A 5 -2.59 -2.76 -18.74
N ASN A 6 -2.47 -3.41 -17.58
CA ASN A 6 -2.18 -2.71 -16.34
C ASN A 6 -0.84 -1.96 -16.47
N LYS A 7 -0.86 -0.64 -16.24
CA LYS A 7 0.35 0.20 -16.29
C LYS A 7 1.26 -0.05 -15.09
N THR A 8 0.67 -0.45 -13.97
CA THR A 8 1.42 -0.79 -12.77
C THR A 8 1.84 -2.25 -12.85
N LYS A 9 3.14 -2.48 -12.99
CA LYS A 9 3.75 -3.81 -13.05
C LYS A 9 4.86 -3.92 -11.99
N PRO A 10 5.19 -5.13 -11.52
CA PRO A 10 6.32 -5.31 -10.63
C PRO A 10 7.61 -4.92 -11.35
N ILE A 11 8.50 -4.21 -10.66
CA ILE A 11 9.81 -3.80 -11.18
C ILE A 11 10.94 -4.40 -10.35
N LYS A 12 12.09 -4.63 -10.98
CA LYS A 12 13.28 -5.23 -10.35
C LYS A 12 14.09 -4.23 -9.50
N ILE A 13 13.41 -3.34 -8.78
CA ILE A 13 14.03 -2.41 -7.82
C ILE A 13 13.79 -2.95 -6.41
N SER A 14 14.83 -2.96 -5.58
CA SER A 14 14.69 -3.34 -4.18
C SER A 14 13.86 -2.30 -3.42
N ALA A 15 12.80 -2.74 -2.76
CA ALA A 15 11.99 -1.87 -1.90
C ALA A 15 12.83 -1.22 -0.79
N SER A 16 13.81 -1.95 -0.23
CA SER A 16 14.72 -1.41 0.77
C SER A 16 15.61 -0.29 0.21
N GLN A 17 16.09 -0.43 -1.02
CA GLN A 17 16.87 0.63 -1.69
C GLN A 17 16.00 1.86 -1.95
N PHE A 18 14.77 1.65 -2.44
CA PHE A 18 13.82 2.73 -2.65
C PHE A 18 13.52 3.49 -1.35
N VAL A 19 13.22 2.78 -0.25
CA VAL A 19 12.97 3.39 1.06
C VAL A 19 14.17 4.19 1.54
N ASN A 20 15.39 3.64 1.44
CA ASN A 20 16.60 4.33 1.86
C ASN A 20 16.91 5.57 1.01
N GLY A 21 16.47 5.60 -0.25
CA GLY A 21 16.63 6.73 -1.17
C GLY A 21 15.64 7.88 -0.95
N ILE A 22 14.65 7.74 -0.06
CA ILE A 22 13.70 8.83 0.24
C ILE A 22 14.44 9.99 0.89
N GLU A 23 14.49 11.16 0.26
CA GLU A 23 15.24 12.34 0.74
C GLU A 23 14.76 12.84 2.10
N ASN A 24 13.44 12.96 2.28
CA ASN A 24 12.86 13.45 3.53
C ASN A 24 13.08 12.43 4.67
N PRO A 25 13.80 12.79 5.75
CA PRO A 25 14.12 11.85 6.83
C PRO A 25 12.89 11.31 7.56
N THR A 26 11.86 12.13 7.74
CA THR A 26 10.60 11.74 8.38
C THR A 26 9.86 10.72 7.53
N SER A 27 9.65 11.02 6.24
CA SER A 27 9.02 10.07 5.31
C SER A 27 9.83 8.78 5.18
N ARG A 28 11.16 8.85 5.20
CA ARG A 28 12.04 7.67 5.21
C ARG A 28 11.81 6.82 6.46
N LYS A 29 11.70 7.45 7.64
CA LYS A 29 11.42 6.76 8.91
C LYS A 29 10.06 6.07 8.87
N GLU A 30 9.02 6.78 8.43
CA GLU A 30 7.67 6.24 8.29
C GLU A 30 7.59 5.09 7.29
N ALA A 31 8.27 5.22 6.15
CA ALA A 31 8.34 4.16 5.15
C ALA A 31 9.00 2.89 5.70
N LYS A 32 10.03 3.02 6.54
CA LYS A 32 10.64 1.87 7.24
C LYS A 32 9.68 1.22 8.23
N ILE A 33 8.93 2.02 9.00
CA ILE A 33 7.92 1.52 9.94
C ILE A 33 6.85 0.73 9.18
N LEU A 34 6.29 1.30 8.12
CA LEU A 34 5.30 0.62 7.29
C LEU A 34 5.87 -0.64 6.65
N MET A 35 7.08 -0.58 6.09
CA MET A 35 7.70 -1.75 5.46
C MET A 35 7.82 -2.93 6.44
N ASN A 36 8.21 -2.67 7.69
CA ASN A 36 8.26 -3.70 8.73
C ASN A 36 6.87 -4.17 9.13
N LEU A 37 5.92 -3.26 9.37
CA LEU A 37 4.55 -3.58 9.74
C LEU A 37 3.88 -4.51 8.71
N PHE A 38 4.00 -4.18 7.43
CA PHE A 38 3.43 -4.98 6.35
C PHE A 38 4.12 -6.32 6.21
N LYS A 39 5.45 -6.37 6.30
CA LYS A 39 6.21 -7.63 6.25
C LYS A 39 5.81 -8.57 7.39
N ASP A 40 5.65 -8.03 8.60
CA ASP A 40 5.31 -8.81 9.78
C ASP A 40 3.87 -9.31 9.77
N THR A 41 2.95 -8.53 9.20
CA THR A 41 1.53 -8.86 9.10
C THR A 41 1.25 -9.83 7.96
N THR A 42 1.75 -9.53 6.76
CA THR A 42 1.46 -10.31 5.54
C THR A 42 2.35 -11.53 5.38
N LYS A 43 3.45 -11.62 6.14
CA LYS A 43 4.54 -12.61 5.97
C LYS A 43 5.11 -12.66 4.55
N SER A 44 4.88 -11.62 3.76
CA SER A 44 5.27 -11.52 2.35
C SER A 44 6.49 -10.63 2.18
N LYS A 45 7.28 -10.90 1.14
CA LYS A 45 8.40 -10.02 0.77
C LYS A 45 7.86 -8.77 0.06
N PRO A 46 8.42 -7.57 0.33
CA PRO A 46 8.03 -6.37 -0.37
C PRO A 46 8.47 -6.43 -1.84
N VAL A 47 7.59 -6.04 -2.75
CA VAL A 47 7.85 -5.93 -4.18
C VAL A 47 7.55 -4.50 -4.62
N MET A 48 8.40 -3.92 -5.47
CA MET A 48 8.15 -2.60 -6.04
C MET A 48 7.17 -2.70 -7.22
N TRP A 49 6.16 -1.84 -7.22
CA TRP A 49 5.15 -1.70 -8.26
C TRP A 49 5.12 -0.23 -8.72
N GLY A 50 6.02 0.13 -9.63
CA GLY A 50 6.28 1.54 -9.96
C GLY A 50 6.86 2.30 -8.76
N ASN A 51 6.08 3.18 -8.15
CA ASN A 51 6.43 3.93 -6.93
C ASN A 51 5.68 3.44 -5.67
N MET A 52 5.08 2.26 -5.74
CA MET A 52 4.38 1.60 -4.63
C MET A 52 5.19 0.42 -4.13
N ILE A 53 5.09 0.13 -2.84
CA ILE A 53 5.60 -1.09 -2.22
C ILE A 53 4.40 -1.99 -1.95
N GLY A 54 4.33 -3.10 -2.67
CA GLY A 54 3.27 -4.09 -2.57
C GLY A 54 3.70 -5.36 -1.84
N PHE A 55 2.74 -6.03 -1.22
CA PHE A 55 2.87 -7.28 -0.49
C PHE A 55 1.78 -8.25 -0.94
N GLY A 56 2.19 -9.49 -1.21
CA GLY A 56 1.35 -10.46 -1.90
C GLY A 56 1.01 -10.03 -3.32
N SER A 57 0.40 -10.93 -4.09
CA SER A 57 -0.11 -10.63 -5.43
C SER A 57 -1.32 -11.49 -5.74
N TYR A 58 -2.25 -10.94 -6.51
CA TYR A 58 -3.40 -11.66 -7.03
C TYR A 58 -3.55 -11.36 -8.51
N HIS A 59 -4.12 -12.34 -9.23
CA HIS A 59 -4.52 -12.18 -10.60
C HIS A 59 -6.01 -11.83 -10.63
N TYR A 60 -6.38 -10.72 -11.27
CA TYR A 60 -7.78 -10.36 -11.48
C TYR A 60 -8.18 -10.66 -12.92
N ASN A 61 -9.44 -11.04 -13.10
CA ASN A 61 -10.07 -11.18 -14.40
C ASN A 61 -11.47 -10.56 -14.31
N TYR A 62 -11.79 -9.67 -15.26
CA TYR A 62 -13.10 -9.05 -15.38
C TYR A 62 -13.86 -9.65 -16.57
N ASP A 63 -15.19 -9.68 -16.49
CA ASP A 63 -16.08 -10.18 -17.56
C ASP A 63 -15.87 -9.49 -18.93
N SER A 64 -15.26 -8.30 -18.93
CA SER A 64 -14.81 -7.60 -20.15
C SER A 64 -13.58 -8.22 -20.85
N GLY A 65 -13.02 -9.32 -20.32
CA GLY A 65 -11.79 -9.95 -20.79
C GLY A 65 -10.51 -9.22 -20.34
N ARG A 66 -10.62 -8.24 -19.43
CA ARG A 66 -9.46 -7.53 -18.88
C ARG A 66 -8.92 -8.29 -17.67
N GLU A 67 -7.69 -8.76 -17.81
CA GLU A 67 -6.98 -9.43 -16.72
C GLU A 67 -5.64 -8.76 -16.39
N GLY A 68 -5.04 -9.18 -15.29
CA GLY A 68 -3.70 -8.77 -14.91
C GLY A 68 -3.38 -9.02 -13.45
N ASP A 69 -2.13 -8.74 -13.08
CA ASP A 69 -1.67 -8.91 -11.71
C ASP A 69 -1.65 -7.58 -10.96
N PHE A 70 -1.91 -7.66 -9.67
CA PHE A 70 -1.74 -6.55 -8.74
C PHE A 70 -1.31 -7.05 -7.37
N PHE A 71 -0.74 -6.17 -6.55
CA PHE A 71 -0.42 -6.52 -5.17
C PHE A 71 -1.70 -6.59 -4.32
N ALA A 72 -1.74 -7.49 -3.34
CA ALA A 72 -2.90 -7.66 -2.48
C ALA A 72 -3.06 -6.48 -1.50
N THR A 73 -1.95 -6.00 -0.94
CA THR A 73 -1.92 -4.81 -0.09
C THR A 73 -0.57 -4.11 -0.20
N GLY A 74 -0.47 -2.87 0.24
CA GLY A 74 0.79 -2.13 0.17
C GLY A 74 0.65 -0.67 0.51
N PHE A 75 1.69 0.10 0.23
CA PHE A 75 1.69 1.53 0.46
C PHE A 75 2.50 2.31 -0.57
N ALA A 76 2.22 3.60 -0.68
CA ALA A 76 3.04 4.58 -1.39
C ALA A 76 3.41 5.73 -0.45
N MET A 77 4.64 6.21 -0.59
CA MET A 77 5.08 7.44 0.05
C MET A 77 4.88 8.60 -0.91
N ARG A 78 3.80 9.37 -0.73
CA ARG A 78 3.51 10.55 -1.55
C ARG A 78 3.99 11.80 -0.83
N LYS A 79 4.08 12.92 -1.58
CA LYS A 79 4.42 14.23 -1.01
C LYS A 79 3.46 14.68 0.09
N SER A 80 2.20 14.27 0.02
CA SER A 80 1.16 14.59 1.00
C SER A 80 1.12 13.65 2.22
N GLY A 81 1.95 12.61 2.24
CA GLY A 81 1.96 11.57 3.26
C GLY A 81 1.75 10.14 2.71
N PRO A 82 1.71 9.14 3.59
CA PRO A 82 1.51 7.74 3.22
C PRO A 82 0.13 7.49 2.63
N THR A 83 0.06 6.68 1.57
CA THR A 83 -1.18 6.10 1.06
C THR A 83 -1.13 4.59 1.26
N ILE A 84 -2.09 4.05 2.01
CA ILE A 84 -2.22 2.62 2.31
C ILE A 84 -3.24 2.03 1.35
N TYR A 85 -2.95 0.89 0.74
CA TYR A 85 -3.83 0.19 -0.19
C TYR A 85 -4.33 -1.10 0.46
N ILE A 86 -5.65 -1.25 0.59
CA ILE A 86 -6.30 -2.43 1.18
C ILE A 86 -7.30 -2.93 0.14
N MET A 87 -6.94 -4.00 -0.58
CA MET A 87 -7.78 -4.59 -1.63
C MET A 87 -8.54 -5.82 -1.09
N PRO A 88 -9.78 -6.07 -1.54
CA PRO A 88 -10.55 -5.32 -2.54
C PRO A 88 -11.18 -4.02 -2.00
N GLY A 89 -11.17 -3.80 -0.69
CA GLY A 89 -11.69 -2.60 -0.04
C GLY A 89 -11.87 -2.84 1.46
N TYR A 90 -12.39 -1.84 2.17
CA TYR A 90 -12.54 -1.84 3.62
C TYR A 90 -14.01 -1.90 4.08
N VAL A 91 -14.91 -2.45 3.25
CA VAL A 91 -16.37 -2.44 3.47
C VAL A 91 -16.77 -3.00 4.85
N ASN A 92 -15.96 -3.89 5.42
CA ASN A 92 -16.21 -4.50 6.73
C ASN A 92 -15.32 -3.96 7.88
N TYR A 93 -14.53 -2.91 7.65
CA TYR A 93 -13.59 -2.38 8.65
C TYR A 93 -14.01 -1.05 9.27
N SER A 94 -15.27 -0.63 9.12
CA SER A 94 -15.75 0.68 9.59
C SER A 94 -15.49 0.93 11.08
N ASN A 95 -15.50 -0.11 11.92
CA ASN A 95 -15.19 0.04 13.34
C ASN A 95 -13.69 0.24 13.57
N LEU A 96 -12.83 -0.56 12.93
CA LEU A 96 -11.38 -0.38 13.02
C LEU A 96 -10.94 0.98 12.48
N LEU A 97 -11.57 1.47 11.41
CA LEU A 97 -11.25 2.78 10.85
C LEU A 97 -11.52 3.94 11.83
N LYS A 98 -12.51 3.82 12.72
CA LYS A 98 -12.77 4.84 13.76
C LYS A 98 -11.61 4.95 14.74
N ASP A 99 -10.98 3.82 15.06
CA ASP A 99 -9.89 3.73 16.03
C ASP A 99 -8.52 3.98 15.39
N LEU A 100 -8.43 4.04 14.05
CA LEU A 100 -7.17 4.19 13.32
C LEU A 100 -6.49 5.55 13.55
N GLY A 101 -7.27 6.61 13.77
CA GLY A 101 -6.79 7.99 13.80
C GLY A 101 -7.07 8.77 12.51
N PRO A 102 -6.48 9.98 12.32
CA PRO A 102 -6.83 10.88 11.23
C PRO A 102 -6.50 10.33 9.83
N HIS A 103 -7.52 10.03 9.04
CA HIS A 103 -7.35 9.49 7.69
C HIS A 103 -8.43 10.00 6.73
N LYS A 104 -8.18 9.88 5.42
CA LYS A 104 -9.21 10.04 4.38
C LYS A 104 -9.39 8.74 3.62
N LEU A 105 -10.63 8.44 3.27
CA LEU A 105 -11.03 7.25 2.53
C LEU A 105 -11.01 7.52 1.01
N GLY A 106 -10.31 6.69 0.25
CA GLY A 106 -10.46 6.53 -1.20
C GLY A 106 -11.13 5.18 -1.51
N LYS A 107 -11.32 4.78 -2.77
CA LYS A 107 -12.10 3.56 -3.09
C LYS A 107 -11.59 2.27 -2.41
N SER A 108 -10.28 2.05 -2.47
CA SER A 108 -9.60 0.89 -1.84
C SER A 108 -8.29 1.32 -1.18
N CYS A 109 -8.21 2.60 -0.75
CA CYS A 109 -7.02 3.16 -0.16
C CYS A 109 -7.36 4.14 0.98
N LEU A 110 -6.41 4.27 1.91
CA LEU A 110 -6.44 5.23 3.01
C LEU A 110 -5.33 6.26 2.77
N TYR A 111 -5.67 7.53 2.85
CA TYR A 111 -4.71 8.62 2.80
C TYR A 111 -4.41 9.09 4.22
N LEU A 112 -3.14 9.00 4.60
CA LEU A 112 -2.63 9.46 5.88
C LEU A 112 -1.77 10.71 5.62
N LYS A 113 -1.83 11.68 6.54
CA LYS A 113 -0.94 12.86 6.48
C LYS A 113 0.49 12.48 6.88
N ASN A 114 0.60 11.68 7.92
CA ASN A 114 1.81 11.13 8.52
C ASN A 114 1.38 9.91 9.37
N LEU A 115 2.32 9.25 10.04
CA LEU A 115 2.00 8.18 11.01
C LEU A 115 1.79 8.72 12.43
N GLU A 116 1.93 10.03 12.64
CA GLU A 116 1.69 10.66 13.92
C GLU A 116 0.18 10.71 14.20
N GLY A 117 -0.23 10.10 15.31
CA GLY A 117 -1.66 9.95 15.64
C GLY A 117 -2.36 8.81 14.89
N ILE A 118 -1.61 7.94 14.19
CA ILE A 118 -2.14 6.69 13.62
C ILE A 118 -1.86 5.52 14.56
N ASP A 119 -2.89 4.77 14.92
CA ASP A 119 -2.73 3.53 15.67
C ASP A 119 -2.21 2.42 14.74
N LEU A 120 -0.92 2.11 14.87
CA LEU A 120 -0.27 1.06 14.08
C LEU A 120 -0.80 -0.34 14.39
N THR A 121 -1.36 -0.56 15.59
CA THR A 121 -1.99 -1.82 15.99
C THR A 121 -3.30 -2.00 15.27
N VAL A 122 -4.08 -0.93 15.13
CA VAL A 122 -5.31 -0.93 14.32
C VAL A 122 -4.96 -1.09 12.84
N LEU A 123 -3.96 -0.36 12.33
CA LEU A 123 -3.48 -0.51 10.95
C LEU A 123 -3.05 -1.95 10.64
N LYS A 124 -2.47 -2.65 11.61
CA LYS A 124 -2.08 -4.06 11.48
C LYS A 124 -3.26 -5.02 11.28
N LYS A 125 -4.44 -4.67 11.81
CA LYS A 125 -5.65 -5.51 11.78
C LYS A 125 -6.47 -5.33 10.51
N LEU A 126 -6.22 -4.26 9.75
CA LEU A 126 -6.85 -3.96 8.47
C LEU A 126 -6.30 -4.85 7.35
#